data_AF-A0A7Z9Y6P6-F1
#
_entry.id   AF-A0A7Z9Y6P6-F1
#
_cell.length_a   1.000
_cell.length_b   1.000
_cell.length_c   1.000
_cell.angle_alpha   90.00
_cell.angle_beta   90.00
_cell.angle_gamma   90.00
#
_symmetry.space_group_name_H-M   'P 1'
#
loop_
_entity.id
_entity.type
_entity.pdbx_description
1 polymer ?
#
loop_
_entity_poly.entity_id
_entity_poly.type
_entity_poly.pdbx_seq_one_letter_code
_entity_poly.pdbx_strand_id
1 'polypeptide(L)'
;MPLKQTFFFRHQVTPFVILFVERDGSTFMTSLLQEHPDIEAVYERFAVMEQKGQTGREQTAWAREFWTPPFIGKKGAYGFKTKLVDVLDKEGFIQLLREKQVKIIHMQRRNRIKAVVSRINARRLYEATGNWNLYKDADRRPPMTIDIDEFHTFVREREEADAALTEFVSHLQLPTELVQYEQLQQDKNGVLQRIFPFLGVRYQPSAGKTKKHTSDDLRDVITNFDELVATFAGTPYEAMFFEVLELAGSETR
;
A
#
# COMPACT_ATOMS: atom_id res chain seq x y z
N MET A 1 -5.44 14.55 29.22
CA MET A 1 -5.57 15.96 28.80
C MET A 1 -6.36 15.98 27.50
N PRO A 2 -7.39 16.82 27.33
CA PRO A 2 -8.06 16.94 26.05
C PRO A 2 -7.05 17.50 25.03
N LEU A 3 -6.86 16.79 23.90
CA LEU A 3 -6.07 17.27 22.78
C LEU A 3 -6.58 18.66 22.39
N LYS A 4 -5.75 19.70 22.55
CA LYS A 4 -6.06 21.03 22.00
C LYS A 4 -6.36 20.84 20.52
N GLN A 5 -7.53 21.29 20.08
CA GLN A 5 -7.97 21.14 18.71
C GLN A 5 -7.02 21.94 17.81
N THR A 6 -6.23 21.25 16.99
CA THR A 6 -5.29 21.87 16.06
C THR A 6 -6.06 22.38 14.83
N PHE A 7 -5.74 23.60 14.40
CA PHE A 7 -6.22 24.16 13.14
C PHE A 7 -5.03 24.43 12.23
N PHE A 8 -5.24 24.26 10.93
CA PHE A 8 -4.25 24.44 9.89
C PHE A 8 -4.78 25.43 8.86
N PHE A 9 -3.96 26.40 8.48
CA PHE A 9 -4.22 27.22 7.31
C PHE A 9 -3.93 26.42 6.04
N ARG A 10 -4.61 26.74 4.93
CA ARG A 10 -4.42 26.06 3.63
C ARG A 10 -2.95 25.88 3.24
N HIS A 11 -2.12 26.90 3.45
CA HIS A 11 -0.69 26.86 3.09
C HIS A 11 0.16 25.93 3.98
N GLN A 12 -0.38 25.49 5.11
CA GLN A 12 0.25 24.52 6.03
C GLN A 12 -0.20 23.08 5.75
N VAL A 13 -1.25 22.91 4.94
CA VAL A 13 -1.79 21.59 4.63
C VAL A 13 -0.91 20.89 3.61
N THR A 14 -0.51 19.66 3.91
CA THR A 14 0.30 18.82 3.03
C THR A 14 -0.60 17.92 2.18
N PRO A 15 -0.66 18.09 0.85
CA PRO A 15 -1.24 17.08 -0.02
C PRO A 15 -0.26 15.91 -0.17
N PHE A 16 -0.77 14.68 -0.11
CA PHE A 16 0.03 13.48 -0.34
C PHE A 16 -0.71 12.43 -1.16
N VAL A 17 0.06 11.50 -1.75
CA VAL A 17 -0.48 10.29 -2.39
C VAL A 17 0.35 9.09 -1.97
N ILE A 18 -0.32 7.96 -1.74
CA ILE A 18 0.34 6.66 -1.56
C ILE A 18 0.30 5.91 -2.88
N LEU A 19 1.47 5.68 -3.48
CA LEU A 19 1.61 4.89 -4.70
C LEU A 19 2.20 3.52 -4.35
N PHE A 20 1.62 2.47 -4.90
CA PHE A 20 1.94 1.09 -4.53
C PHE A 20 1.56 0.11 -5.63
N VAL A 21 2.15 -1.09 -5.60
CA VAL A 21 1.65 -2.25 -6.33
C VAL A 21 0.79 -3.09 -5.39
N GLU A 22 -0.19 -3.82 -5.92
CA GLU A 22 -1.07 -4.65 -5.10
C GLU A 22 -0.28 -5.52 -4.10
N ARG A 23 -0.83 -5.69 -2.88
CA ARG A 23 -0.25 -6.52 -1.81
C ARG A 23 1.04 -5.99 -1.15
N ASP A 24 1.25 -4.67 -1.19
CA ASP A 24 2.38 -3.98 -0.53
C ASP A 24 2.08 -3.41 0.87
N GLY A 25 0.93 -3.77 1.45
CA GLY A 25 0.52 -3.25 2.75
C GLY A 25 -0.01 -1.82 2.74
N SER A 26 -0.30 -1.24 1.57
CA SER A 26 -0.88 0.12 1.46
C SER A 26 -2.16 0.28 2.28
N THR A 27 -3.02 -0.76 2.35
CA THR A 27 -4.22 -0.74 3.20
C THR A 27 -3.89 -0.63 4.68
N PHE A 28 -2.83 -1.31 5.15
CA PHE A 28 -2.39 -1.20 6.54
C PHE A 28 -1.87 0.21 6.83
N MET A 29 -0.98 0.73 5.97
CA MET A 29 -0.49 2.10 6.05
C MET A 29 -1.66 3.11 6.08
N THR A 30 -2.60 3.04 5.14
CA THR A 30 -3.77 3.92 5.11
C THR A 30 -4.57 3.83 6.41
N SER A 31 -4.76 2.63 6.98
CA SER A 31 -5.48 2.46 8.26
C SER A 31 -4.76 3.15 9.43
N LEU A 32 -3.41 3.13 9.44
CA LEU A 32 -2.61 3.81 10.46
C LEU A 32 -2.70 5.33 10.33
N LEU A 33 -2.69 5.85 9.10
CA LEU A 33 -2.85 7.28 8.84
C LEU A 33 -4.26 7.78 9.20
N GLN A 34 -5.30 6.98 8.95
CA GLN A 34 -6.69 7.31 9.30
C GLN A 34 -6.94 7.43 10.81
N GLU A 35 -6.11 6.81 11.64
CA GLU A 35 -6.20 6.95 13.11
C GLU A 35 -5.68 8.31 13.60
N HIS A 36 -4.91 9.03 12.78
CA HIS A 36 -4.37 10.33 13.14
C HIS A 36 -5.43 11.43 12.99
N PRO A 37 -5.72 12.23 14.03
CA PRO A 37 -6.81 13.22 14.00
C PRO A 37 -6.61 14.30 12.92
N ASP A 38 -5.35 14.67 12.66
CA ASP A 38 -4.99 15.72 11.71
C ASP A 38 -4.79 15.22 10.27
N ILE A 39 -4.97 13.93 9.98
CA ILE A 39 -4.83 13.38 8.62
C ILE A 39 -6.21 13.01 8.07
N GLU A 40 -6.45 13.35 6.81
CA GLU A 40 -7.53 12.80 6.00
C GLU A 40 -6.90 11.89 4.94
N ALA A 41 -7.08 10.58 5.09
CA ALA A 41 -6.58 9.58 4.15
C ALA A 41 -7.74 8.78 3.60
N VAL A 42 -7.96 8.77 2.28
CA VAL A 42 -9.03 7.98 1.64
C VAL A 42 -8.47 6.82 0.82
N TYR A 43 -9.33 5.82 0.57
CA TYR A 43 -8.98 4.59 -0.14
C TYR A 43 -8.81 4.81 -1.66
N GLU A 44 -8.78 3.72 -2.44
CA GLU A 44 -8.52 3.66 -3.89
C GLU A 44 -9.65 4.30 -4.72
N ARG A 45 -9.77 5.63 -4.64
CA ARG A 45 -10.84 6.36 -5.32
C ARG A 45 -10.73 6.22 -6.84
N PHE A 46 -9.53 6.24 -7.40
CA PHE A 46 -9.32 6.15 -8.84
C PHE A 46 -9.84 4.83 -9.43
N ALA A 47 -9.60 3.70 -8.77
CA ALA A 47 -10.17 2.40 -9.17
C ALA A 47 -11.71 2.42 -9.16
N VAL A 48 -12.32 3.05 -8.16
CA VAL A 48 -13.79 3.21 -8.09
C VAL A 48 -14.32 4.12 -9.20
N MET A 49 -13.57 5.15 -9.57
CA MET A 49 -13.94 6.07 -10.66
C MET A 49 -13.87 5.37 -12.02
N GLU A 50 -12.81 4.59 -12.26
CA GLU A 50 -12.68 3.76 -13.47
C GLU A 50 -13.82 2.75 -13.59
N GLN A 51 -14.17 2.02 -12.52
CA GLN A 51 -15.30 1.08 -12.50
C GLN A 51 -16.64 1.74 -12.80
N LYS A 52 -16.77 3.05 -12.56
CA LYS A 52 -17.96 3.85 -12.88
C LYS A 52 -17.92 4.46 -14.28
N GLY A 53 -16.90 4.16 -15.09
CA GLY A 53 -16.72 4.69 -16.43
C GLY A 53 -16.27 6.14 -16.47
N GLN A 54 -15.69 6.67 -15.38
CA GLN A 54 -15.17 8.03 -15.37
C GLN A 54 -13.81 8.12 -16.08
N THR A 55 -13.51 9.29 -16.60
CA THR A 55 -12.31 9.60 -17.38
C THR A 55 -11.13 10.02 -16.50
N GLY A 56 -9.92 10.00 -17.05
CA GLY A 56 -8.72 10.54 -16.38
C GLY A 56 -8.81 12.03 -16.05
N ARG A 57 -9.54 12.81 -16.86
CA ARG A 57 -9.84 14.22 -16.57
C ARG A 57 -10.71 14.38 -15.32
N GLU A 58 -11.68 13.48 -15.13
CA GLU A 58 -12.50 13.48 -13.91
C GLU A 58 -11.68 13.03 -12.69
N GLN A 59 -10.80 12.03 -12.83
CA GLN A 59 -9.87 11.62 -11.76
C GLN A 59 -9.00 12.79 -11.29
N THR A 60 -8.38 13.51 -12.24
CA THR A 60 -7.52 14.67 -11.93
C THR A 60 -8.31 15.85 -11.37
N ALA A 61 -9.52 16.12 -11.88
CA ALA A 61 -10.39 17.15 -11.32
C ALA A 61 -10.80 16.85 -9.87
N TRP A 62 -11.18 15.61 -9.57
CA TRP A 62 -11.51 15.18 -8.21
C TRP A 62 -10.29 15.30 -7.28
N ALA A 63 -9.12 14.82 -7.70
CA ALA A 63 -7.90 14.87 -6.88
C ALA A 63 -7.49 16.33 -6.59
N ARG A 64 -7.63 17.22 -7.59
CA ARG A 64 -7.41 18.66 -7.43
C ARG A 64 -8.31 19.28 -6.37
N GLU A 65 -9.61 18.96 -6.41
CA GLU A 65 -10.58 19.43 -5.43
C GLU A 65 -10.24 18.90 -4.04
N PHE A 66 -9.97 17.59 -3.93
CA PHE A 66 -9.62 16.94 -2.67
C PHE A 66 -8.36 17.53 -2.01
N TRP A 67 -7.35 17.88 -2.80
CA TRP A 67 -6.15 18.57 -2.32
C TRP A 67 -6.28 20.09 -2.20
N THR A 68 -7.49 20.65 -2.34
CA THR A 68 -7.76 22.09 -2.15
C THR A 68 -8.63 22.29 -0.90
N PRO A 69 -8.04 22.26 0.31
CA PRO A 69 -8.79 22.43 1.55
C PRO A 69 -9.34 23.86 1.71
N PRO A 70 -10.27 24.10 2.64
CA PRO A 70 -10.70 25.45 3.01
C PRO A 70 -9.52 26.30 3.51
N PHE A 71 -9.72 27.62 3.63
CA PHE A 71 -8.68 28.55 4.10
C PHE A 71 -8.13 28.17 5.49
N ILE A 72 -9.00 27.68 6.38
CA ILE A 72 -8.67 27.11 7.67
C ILE A 72 -9.44 25.78 7.86
N GLY A 73 -8.76 24.76 8.37
CA GLY A 73 -9.33 23.42 8.56
C GLY A 73 -8.73 22.69 9.76
N LYS A 74 -9.27 21.50 10.06
CA LYS A 74 -8.82 20.64 11.18
C LYS A 74 -7.79 19.58 10.78
N LYS A 75 -7.46 19.51 9.49
CA LYS A 75 -6.59 18.49 8.91
C LYS A 75 -5.34 19.17 8.39
N GLY A 76 -4.18 18.66 8.80
CA GLY A 76 -2.87 19.11 8.36
C GLY A 76 -2.35 18.34 7.14
N ALA A 77 -2.95 17.21 6.80
CA ALA A 77 -2.62 16.49 5.57
C ALA A 77 -3.83 15.83 4.92
N TYR A 78 -3.87 15.84 3.58
CA TYR A 78 -4.91 15.20 2.77
C TYR A 78 -4.26 14.29 1.73
N GLY A 79 -4.67 13.03 1.70
CA GLY A 79 -4.17 12.12 0.69
C GLY A 79 -5.06 10.93 0.44
N PHE A 80 -4.72 10.23 -0.62
CA PHE A 80 -5.36 8.98 -0.99
C PHE A 80 -4.32 7.99 -1.49
N LYS A 81 -4.70 6.72 -1.53
CA LYS A 81 -3.87 5.70 -2.17
C LYS A 81 -4.39 5.38 -3.57
N THR A 82 -3.50 5.10 -4.52
CA THR A 82 -3.87 4.59 -5.84
C THR A 82 -2.76 3.71 -6.40
N LYS A 83 -3.12 2.69 -7.18
CA LYS A 83 -2.15 1.99 -8.02
C LYS A 83 -1.90 2.80 -9.27
N LEU A 84 -0.72 2.69 -9.86
CA LEU A 84 -0.39 3.36 -11.11
C LEU A 84 -1.26 2.88 -12.28
N VAL A 85 -1.68 1.61 -12.26
CA VAL A 85 -2.58 1.04 -13.27
C VAL A 85 -3.99 1.66 -13.22
N ASP A 86 -4.43 2.17 -12.06
CA ASP A 86 -5.74 2.81 -11.91
C ASP A 86 -5.72 4.30 -12.37
N VAL A 87 -4.55 4.84 -12.75
CA VAL A 87 -4.39 6.21 -13.24
C VAL A 87 -4.64 6.26 -14.74
N LEU A 88 -5.79 6.78 -15.15
CA LEU A 88 -6.23 6.77 -16.55
C LEU A 88 -5.54 7.83 -17.42
N ASP A 89 -5.14 8.96 -16.82
CA ASP A 89 -4.38 10.03 -17.48
C ASP A 89 -3.10 10.31 -16.67
N LYS A 90 -2.02 9.60 -17.02
CA LYS A 90 -0.74 9.68 -16.30
C LYS A 90 -0.09 11.06 -16.42
N GLU A 91 -0.15 11.68 -17.59
CA GLU A 91 0.44 13.00 -17.82
C GLU A 91 -0.31 14.09 -17.04
N GLY A 92 -1.65 14.10 -17.12
CA GLY A 92 -2.46 15.01 -16.31
C GLY A 92 -2.25 14.80 -14.81
N PHE A 93 -2.06 13.55 -14.38
CA PHE A 93 -1.75 13.24 -12.99
C PHE A 93 -0.36 13.76 -12.57
N ILE A 94 0.69 13.54 -13.37
CA ILE A 94 2.05 14.08 -13.11
C ILE A 94 2.00 15.62 -12.98
N GLN A 95 1.32 16.30 -13.91
CA GLN A 95 1.17 17.75 -13.88
C GLN A 95 0.48 18.21 -12.60
N LEU A 96 -0.61 17.54 -12.20
CA LEU A 96 -1.33 17.85 -10.97
C LEU A 96 -0.47 17.63 -9.72
N LEU A 97 0.26 16.51 -9.64
CA LEU A 97 1.15 16.20 -8.53
C LEU A 97 2.21 17.29 -8.34
N ARG A 98 2.82 17.74 -9.44
CA ARG A 98 3.81 18.83 -9.43
C ARG A 98 3.19 20.18 -9.07
N GLU A 99 2.06 20.52 -9.66
CA GLU A 99 1.36 21.78 -9.36
C GLU A 99 1.00 21.90 -7.87
N LYS A 100 0.50 20.82 -7.29
CA LYS A 100 0.09 20.77 -5.87
C LYS A 100 1.24 20.50 -4.90
N GLN A 101 2.47 20.29 -5.39
CA GLN A 101 3.64 19.92 -4.58
C GLN A 101 3.34 18.72 -3.67
N VAL A 102 2.71 17.69 -4.26
CA VAL A 102 2.25 16.50 -3.53
C VAL A 102 3.44 15.71 -3.01
N LYS A 103 3.37 15.32 -1.74
CA LYS A 103 4.33 14.40 -1.13
C LYS A 103 3.98 12.95 -1.49
N ILE A 104 4.97 12.18 -1.89
CA ILE A 104 4.78 10.80 -2.33
C ILE A 104 5.14 9.85 -1.20
N ILE A 105 4.24 8.95 -0.84
CA ILE A 105 4.56 7.76 -0.05
C ILE A 105 4.63 6.61 -1.04
N HIS A 106 5.84 6.17 -1.36
CA HIS A 106 6.09 5.06 -2.26
C HIS A 106 6.16 3.78 -1.43
N MET A 107 5.14 2.92 -1.54
CA MET A 107 5.16 1.61 -0.89
C MET A 107 5.85 0.60 -1.81
N GLN A 108 6.71 -0.22 -1.22
CA GLN A 108 7.32 -1.36 -1.88
C GLN A 108 7.25 -2.59 -0.99
N ARG A 109 7.28 -3.77 -1.61
CA ARG A 109 7.44 -5.04 -0.91
C ARG A 109 8.61 -5.79 -1.52
N ARG A 110 9.68 -5.95 -0.75
CA ARG A 110 10.90 -6.60 -1.24
C ARG A 110 10.66 -8.06 -1.60
N ASN A 111 9.86 -8.76 -0.80
CA ASN A 111 9.57 -10.17 -1.04
C ASN A 111 8.45 -10.35 -2.09
N ARG A 112 8.86 -10.38 -3.36
CA ARG A 112 7.98 -10.54 -4.53
C ARG A 112 7.26 -11.89 -4.54
N ILE A 113 7.92 -12.97 -4.14
CA ILE A 113 7.32 -14.31 -4.04
C ILE A 113 6.13 -14.28 -3.09
N LYS A 114 6.30 -13.74 -1.87
CA LYS A 114 5.19 -13.60 -0.93
C LYS A 114 4.13 -12.60 -1.41
N ALA A 115 4.49 -11.60 -2.20
CA ALA A 115 3.52 -10.67 -2.82
C ALA A 115 2.61 -11.43 -3.81
N VAL A 116 3.19 -12.24 -4.69
CA VAL A 116 2.47 -13.07 -5.67
C VAL A 116 1.60 -14.11 -4.98
N VAL A 117 2.13 -14.84 -3.98
CA VAL A 117 1.33 -15.80 -3.21
C VAL A 117 0.16 -15.10 -2.49
N SER A 118 0.38 -13.88 -1.99
CA SER A 118 -0.68 -13.08 -1.38
C SER A 118 -1.73 -12.65 -2.41
N ARG A 119 -1.34 -12.35 -3.65
CA ARG A 119 -2.26 -12.03 -4.74
C ARG A 119 -3.15 -13.23 -5.08
N ILE A 120 -2.56 -14.39 -5.29
CA ILE A 120 -3.30 -15.63 -5.61
C ILE A 120 -4.30 -15.93 -4.48
N ASN A 121 -3.87 -15.86 -3.22
CA ASN A 121 -4.77 -16.07 -2.09
C ASN A 121 -5.87 -15.00 -1.96
N ALA A 122 -5.57 -13.74 -2.28
CA ALA A 122 -6.57 -12.67 -2.26
C ALA A 122 -7.63 -12.88 -3.36
N ARG A 123 -7.23 -13.33 -4.55
CA ARG A 123 -8.15 -13.71 -5.63
C ARG A 123 -9.07 -14.86 -5.23
N ARG A 124 -8.52 -15.94 -4.66
CA ARG A 124 -9.31 -17.08 -4.13
C ARG A 124 -10.30 -16.64 -3.05
N LEU A 125 -9.90 -15.72 -2.17
CA LEU A 125 -10.78 -15.17 -1.15
C LEU A 125 -11.91 -14.33 -1.77
N TYR A 126 -11.58 -13.49 -2.76
CA TYR A 126 -12.56 -12.67 -3.46
C TYR A 126 -13.58 -13.52 -4.20
N GLU A 127 -13.15 -14.55 -4.92
CA GLU A 127 -14.04 -15.51 -5.60
C GLU A 127 -14.98 -16.22 -4.63
N ALA A 128 -14.54 -16.49 -3.40
CA ALA A 128 -15.34 -17.17 -2.38
C ALA A 128 -16.27 -16.23 -1.58
N THR A 129 -15.89 -14.96 -1.40
CA THR A 129 -16.53 -14.07 -0.39
C THR A 129 -16.87 -12.67 -0.89
N GLY A 130 -16.42 -12.30 -2.08
CA GLY A 130 -16.46 -10.93 -2.60
C GLY A 130 -15.46 -9.96 -1.93
N ASN A 131 -14.58 -10.45 -1.04
CA ASN A 131 -13.63 -9.62 -0.31
C ASN A 131 -12.18 -9.94 -0.67
N TRP A 132 -11.36 -8.91 -0.87
CA TRP A 132 -9.91 -9.04 -1.13
C TRP A 132 -9.05 -9.19 0.14
N ASN A 133 -9.63 -8.94 1.31
CA ASN A 133 -8.96 -9.03 2.61
C ASN A 133 -9.78 -9.88 3.58
N LEU A 134 -9.07 -10.57 4.47
CA LEU A 134 -9.69 -11.40 5.49
C LEU A 134 -10.28 -10.53 6.61
N TYR A 135 -11.59 -10.61 6.80
CA TYR A 135 -12.27 -9.96 7.92
C TYR A 135 -12.70 -10.94 9.01
N LYS A 136 -12.96 -12.21 8.66
CA LYS A 136 -13.35 -13.28 9.58
C LYS A 136 -12.40 -14.46 9.40
N ASP A 137 -11.90 -15.03 10.50
CA ASP A 137 -10.99 -16.18 10.43
C ASP A 137 -11.61 -17.41 9.76
N ALA A 138 -12.94 -17.56 9.84
CA ALA A 138 -13.68 -18.62 9.16
C ALA A 138 -13.59 -18.56 7.62
N ASP A 139 -13.28 -17.39 7.05
CA ASP A 139 -13.14 -17.22 5.60
C ASP A 139 -11.71 -17.54 5.11
N ARG A 140 -10.78 -17.89 6.02
CA ARG A 140 -9.39 -18.19 5.66
C ARG A 140 -9.35 -19.37 4.70
N ARG A 141 -8.64 -19.18 3.59
CA ARG A 141 -8.50 -20.21 2.57
C ARG A 141 -7.51 -21.29 3.02
N PRO A 142 -7.78 -22.57 2.73
CA PRO A 142 -6.82 -23.63 2.98
C PRO A 142 -5.58 -23.47 2.06
N PRO A 143 -4.47 -24.16 2.40
CA PRO A 143 -3.30 -24.25 1.54
C PRO A 143 -3.66 -24.66 0.11
N MET A 144 -2.83 -24.29 -0.85
CA MET A 144 -3.11 -24.52 -2.27
C MET A 144 -1.91 -25.06 -3.03
N THR A 145 -2.21 -25.86 -4.04
CA THR A 145 -1.26 -26.13 -5.12
C THR A 145 -1.27 -24.93 -6.04
N ILE A 146 -0.09 -24.46 -6.41
CA ILE A 146 0.07 -23.34 -7.34
C ILE A 146 0.60 -23.88 -8.66
N ASP A 147 -0.02 -23.48 -9.76
CA ASP A 147 0.48 -23.74 -11.10
C ASP A 147 1.77 -22.97 -11.35
N ILE A 148 2.82 -23.67 -11.80
CA ILE A 148 4.17 -23.13 -11.92
C ILE A 148 4.24 -22.03 -12.99
N ASP A 149 3.61 -22.26 -14.15
CA ASP A 149 3.65 -21.34 -15.29
C ASP A 149 2.87 -20.06 -14.99
N GLU A 150 1.70 -20.19 -14.35
CA GLU A 150 0.93 -19.05 -13.83
C GLU A 150 1.77 -18.27 -12.80
N PHE A 151 2.44 -18.97 -11.88
CA PHE A 151 3.27 -18.34 -10.86
C PHE A 151 4.44 -17.56 -11.47
N HIS A 152 5.15 -18.13 -12.44
CA HIS A 152 6.20 -17.43 -13.19
C HIS A 152 5.69 -16.17 -13.87
N THR A 153 4.53 -16.26 -14.52
CA THR A 153 3.89 -15.11 -15.17
C THR A 153 3.62 -14.01 -14.15
N PHE A 154 3.09 -14.36 -12.99
CA PHE A 154 2.75 -13.40 -11.95
C PHE A 154 3.98 -12.78 -11.28
N VAL A 155 5.08 -13.52 -11.13
CA VAL A 155 6.37 -12.97 -10.67
C VAL A 155 6.91 -11.95 -11.66
N ARG A 156 6.84 -12.22 -12.96
CA ARG A 156 7.25 -11.28 -14.00
C ARG A 156 6.39 -10.02 -14.03
N GLU A 157 5.07 -10.17 -14.06
CA GLU A 157 4.14 -9.03 -13.99
C GLU A 157 4.42 -8.16 -12.77
N ARG A 158 4.72 -8.80 -11.62
CA ARG A 158 5.06 -8.10 -10.40
C ARG A 158 6.35 -7.29 -10.54
N GLU A 159 7.39 -7.90 -11.09
CA GLU A 159 8.67 -7.22 -11.34
C GLU A 159 8.52 -6.04 -12.30
N GLU A 160 7.77 -6.21 -13.39
CA GLU A 160 7.49 -5.16 -14.37
C GLU A 160 6.70 -4.00 -13.74
N ALA A 161 5.70 -4.31 -12.89
CA ALA A 161 4.92 -3.30 -12.17
C ALA A 161 5.76 -2.53 -11.13
N ASP A 162 6.62 -3.22 -10.38
CA ASP A 162 7.53 -2.58 -9.42
C ASP A 162 8.52 -1.63 -10.12
N ALA A 163 9.08 -2.06 -11.25
CA ALA A 163 9.99 -1.25 -12.05
C ALA A 163 9.29 -0.01 -12.63
N ALA A 164 8.12 -0.19 -13.24
CA ALA A 164 7.33 0.90 -13.81
C ALA A 164 6.92 1.94 -12.75
N LEU A 165 6.53 1.49 -11.55
CA LEU A 165 6.20 2.40 -10.46
C LEU A 165 7.44 3.16 -9.96
N THR A 166 8.58 2.48 -9.83
CA THR A 166 9.85 3.09 -9.41
C THR A 166 10.30 4.16 -10.39
N GLU A 167 10.24 3.87 -11.68
CA GLU A 167 10.55 4.83 -12.74
C GLU A 167 9.60 6.03 -12.72
N PHE A 168 8.28 5.76 -12.62
CA PHE A 168 7.27 6.81 -12.53
C PHE A 168 7.53 7.75 -11.34
N VAL A 169 7.77 7.22 -10.14
CA VAL A 169 8.04 8.01 -8.93
C VAL A 169 9.34 8.82 -9.09
N SER A 170 10.39 8.22 -9.64
CA SER A 170 11.66 8.91 -9.92
C SER A 170 11.46 10.11 -10.84
N HIS A 171 10.65 9.94 -11.89
CA HIS A 171 10.35 11.00 -12.85
C HIS A 171 9.57 12.19 -12.22
N LEU A 172 8.83 11.97 -11.14
CA LEU A 172 8.06 13.06 -10.50
C LEU A 172 8.95 14.18 -9.97
N GLN A 173 10.14 13.85 -9.46
CA GLN A 173 11.07 14.77 -8.78
C GLN A 173 10.40 15.52 -7.61
N LEU A 174 9.53 14.84 -6.88
CA LEU A 174 8.81 15.35 -5.72
C LEU A 174 9.34 14.72 -4.42
N PRO A 175 9.16 15.39 -3.26
CA PRO A 175 9.50 14.79 -1.96
C PRO A 175 8.83 13.43 -1.82
N THR A 176 9.64 12.40 -1.56
CA THR A 176 9.20 11.01 -1.54
C THR A 176 9.73 10.30 -0.30
N GLU A 177 8.86 9.63 0.43
CA GLU A 177 9.20 8.65 1.47
C GLU A 177 8.98 7.24 0.95
N LEU A 178 10.05 6.44 0.94
CA LEU A 178 9.98 5.03 0.62
C LEU A 178 9.62 4.22 1.86
N VAL A 179 8.57 3.41 1.76
CA VAL A 179 8.11 2.53 2.84
C VAL A 179 8.16 1.09 2.36
N GLN A 180 9.09 0.32 2.93
CA GLN A 180 9.15 -1.12 2.73
C GLN A 180 8.10 -1.82 3.59
N TYR A 181 7.32 -2.70 2.99
CA TYR A 181 6.30 -3.51 3.66
C TYR A 181 6.88 -4.24 4.87
N GLU A 182 8.04 -4.87 4.70
CA GLU A 182 8.73 -5.64 5.74
C GLU A 182 9.06 -4.74 6.94
N GLN A 183 9.56 -3.53 6.70
CA GLN A 183 9.82 -2.55 7.77
C GLN A 183 8.54 -2.08 8.46
N LEU A 184 7.46 -1.85 7.72
CA LEU A 184 6.18 -1.46 8.30
C LEU A 184 5.62 -2.56 9.23
N GLN A 185 5.87 -3.82 8.90
CA GLN A 185 5.46 -4.98 9.71
C GLN A 185 6.35 -5.17 10.95
N GLN A 186 7.65 -4.94 10.83
CA GLN A 186 8.63 -5.18 11.89
C GLN A 186 8.81 -3.99 12.83
N ASP A 187 8.76 -2.75 12.33
CA ASP A 187 8.93 -1.53 13.12
C ASP A 187 7.96 -0.45 12.64
N LYS A 188 6.68 -0.72 12.87
CA LYS A 188 5.59 0.22 12.60
C LYS A 188 5.84 1.59 13.21
N ASN A 189 6.30 1.64 14.48
CA ASN A 189 6.48 2.90 15.19
C ASN A 189 7.60 3.74 14.57
N GLY A 190 8.73 3.13 14.22
CA GLY A 190 9.82 3.81 13.53
C GLY A 190 9.42 4.29 12.13
N VAL A 191 8.57 3.55 11.40
CA VAL A 191 7.99 4.05 10.13
C VAL A 191 7.10 5.27 10.36
N LEU A 192 6.18 5.21 11.32
CA LEU A 192 5.27 6.33 11.62
C LEU A 192 5.99 7.58 12.13
N GLN A 193 7.10 7.40 12.86
CA GLN A 193 7.96 8.51 13.30
C GLN A 193 8.60 9.27 12.14
N ARG A 194 8.77 8.65 10.96
CA ARG A 194 9.23 9.35 9.74
C ARG A 194 8.06 9.93 8.95
N ILE A 195 7.00 9.15 8.79
CA ILE A 195 5.86 9.53 7.93
C ILE A 195 5.08 10.72 8.48
N PHE A 196 4.83 10.81 9.79
CA PHE A 196 4.05 11.94 10.33
C PHE A 196 4.75 13.29 10.16
N PRO A 197 6.03 13.46 10.54
CA PRO A 197 6.79 14.67 10.23
C PRO A 197 6.89 14.94 8.72
N PHE A 198 7.08 13.90 7.91
CA PHE A 198 7.07 14.04 6.46
C PHE A 198 5.73 14.61 5.97
N LEU A 199 4.59 14.25 6.56
CA LEU A 199 3.28 14.81 6.25
C LEU A 199 2.99 16.15 6.95
N GLY A 200 3.94 16.70 7.70
CA GLY A 200 3.78 17.98 8.40
C GLY A 200 2.85 17.93 9.62
N VAL A 201 2.57 16.73 10.15
CA VAL A 201 1.78 16.54 11.37
C VAL A 201 2.64 16.00 12.51
N ARG A 202 2.14 16.11 13.74
CA ARG A 202 2.86 15.60 14.91
C ARG A 202 2.84 14.08 14.92
N TYR A 203 3.87 13.47 15.52
CA TYR A 203 3.84 12.03 15.75
C TYR A 203 2.77 11.68 16.79
N GLN A 204 1.98 10.65 16.49
CA GLN A 204 1.06 10.02 17.44
C GLN A 204 1.11 8.49 17.26
N PRO A 205 1.20 7.68 18.33
CA PRO A 205 1.13 6.23 18.18
C PRO A 205 -0.20 5.78 17.56
N SER A 206 -0.15 4.89 16.57
CA SER A 206 -1.33 4.29 15.91
C SER A 206 -1.29 2.76 16.03
N ALA A 207 -2.43 2.15 16.35
CA ALA A 207 -2.56 0.70 16.48
C ALA A 207 -2.75 0.04 15.10
N GLY A 208 -3.55 0.64 14.22
CA GLY A 208 -3.96 0.09 12.93
C GLY A 208 -5.09 -0.93 13.08
N LYS A 209 -5.89 -1.12 12.01
CA LYS A 209 -7.11 -1.95 12.05
C LYS A 209 -7.09 -3.20 11.18
N THR A 210 -5.94 -3.62 10.65
CA THR A 210 -5.88 -4.75 9.69
C THR A 210 -5.21 -5.98 10.27
N LYS A 211 -5.84 -7.15 10.07
CA LYS A 211 -5.23 -8.46 10.30
C LYS A 211 -4.69 -9.03 8.99
N LYS A 212 -3.55 -9.73 9.06
CA LYS A 212 -2.94 -10.38 7.89
C LYS A 212 -3.77 -11.60 7.47
N HIS A 213 -4.00 -11.76 6.17
CA HIS A 213 -4.75 -12.90 5.62
C HIS A 213 -3.87 -14.15 5.46
N THR A 214 -2.69 -14.00 4.84
CA THR A 214 -1.78 -15.10 4.51
C THR A 214 -0.77 -15.33 5.64
N SER A 215 -0.46 -16.59 5.98
CA SER A 215 0.66 -16.90 6.88
C SER A 215 1.94 -16.22 6.41
N ASP A 216 2.86 -15.96 7.34
CA ASP A 216 4.18 -15.47 6.94
C ASP A 216 5.10 -16.56 6.41
N ASP A 217 4.98 -17.79 6.91
CA ASP A 217 5.66 -18.94 6.32
C ASP A 217 4.87 -19.45 5.11
N LEU A 218 5.55 -19.55 3.96
CA LEU A 218 4.93 -20.01 2.72
C LEU A 218 4.65 -21.52 2.72
N ARG A 219 5.35 -22.30 3.57
CA ARG A 219 5.08 -23.74 3.73
C ARG A 219 3.69 -24.01 4.28
N ASP A 220 3.14 -23.06 5.06
CA ASP A 220 1.80 -23.17 5.61
C ASP A 220 0.70 -22.95 4.58
N VAL A 221 1.01 -22.41 3.39
CA VAL A 221 0.00 -21.97 2.41
C VAL A 221 0.16 -22.58 1.03
N ILE A 222 1.31 -23.20 0.74
CA ILE A 222 1.61 -23.82 -0.56
C ILE A 222 1.84 -25.31 -0.36
N THR A 223 1.03 -26.15 -1.01
CA THR A 223 1.14 -27.62 -0.89
C THR A 223 2.27 -28.19 -1.74
N ASN A 224 2.61 -27.56 -2.86
CA ASN A 224 3.75 -27.92 -3.72
C ASN A 224 4.95 -26.97 -3.52
N PHE A 225 5.24 -26.60 -2.27
CA PHE A 225 6.29 -25.64 -1.92
C PHE A 225 7.67 -26.03 -2.49
N ASP A 226 8.10 -27.28 -2.29
CA ASP A 226 9.42 -27.74 -2.72
C ASP A 226 9.58 -27.73 -4.25
N GLU A 227 8.49 -27.97 -4.98
CA GLU A 227 8.46 -27.91 -6.44
C GLU A 227 8.68 -26.47 -6.94
N LEU A 228 7.97 -25.49 -6.36
CA LEU A 228 8.19 -24.07 -6.68
C LEU A 228 9.63 -23.64 -6.34
N VAL A 229 10.15 -24.03 -5.18
CA VAL A 229 11.53 -23.71 -4.79
C VAL A 229 12.51 -24.26 -5.82
N ALA A 230 12.34 -25.52 -6.24
CA ALA A 230 13.21 -26.15 -7.24
C ALA A 230 13.19 -25.40 -8.57
N THR A 231 12.02 -24.92 -9.02
CA THR A 231 11.90 -24.16 -10.27
C THR A 231 12.60 -22.79 -10.20
N PHE A 232 12.64 -22.16 -9.02
CA PHE A 232 13.30 -20.87 -8.81
C PHE A 232 14.72 -20.98 -8.24
N ALA A 233 15.27 -22.19 -8.13
CA ALA A 233 16.62 -22.41 -7.61
C ALA A 233 17.68 -21.68 -8.44
N GLY A 234 18.64 -21.04 -7.77
CA GLY A 234 19.69 -20.23 -8.39
C GLY A 234 19.22 -18.89 -8.94
N THR A 235 17.94 -18.53 -8.81
CA THR A 235 17.44 -17.20 -9.18
C THR A 235 17.50 -16.24 -7.99
N PRO A 236 17.42 -14.91 -8.20
CA PRO A 236 17.30 -13.94 -7.11
C PRO A 236 16.08 -14.15 -6.20
N TYR A 237 15.11 -14.97 -6.62
CA TYR A 237 13.87 -15.23 -5.91
C TYR A 237 13.96 -16.39 -4.90
N GLU A 238 14.95 -17.27 -5.01
CA GLU A 238 15.06 -18.49 -4.20
C GLU A 238 14.99 -18.19 -2.70
N ALA A 239 15.80 -17.23 -2.23
CA ALA A 239 15.84 -16.85 -0.81
C ALA A 239 14.50 -16.30 -0.29
N MET A 240 13.66 -15.74 -1.17
CA MET A 240 12.38 -15.15 -0.79
C MET A 240 11.34 -16.19 -0.33
N PHE A 241 11.49 -17.46 -0.76
CA PHE A 241 10.62 -18.56 -0.34
C PHE A 241 10.78 -18.90 1.15
N PHE A 242 11.96 -18.65 1.70
CA PHE A 242 12.34 -19.08 3.05
C PHE A 242 12.32 -17.98 4.09
N GLU A 243 12.22 -16.71 3.66
CA GLU A 243 12.16 -15.57 4.56
C GLU A 243 10.94 -15.71 5.50
N VAL A 244 11.12 -15.45 6.79
CA VAL A 244 10.03 -15.30 7.76
C VAL A 244 10.29 -14.02 8.56
N LEU A 245 9.29 -13.13 8.61
CA LEU A 245 9.35 -11.87 9.32
C LEU A 245 9.03 -12.10 10.80
N GLU A 246 9.97 -11.77 11.66
CA GLU A 246 9.71 -11.58 13.08
C GLU A 246 8.95 -10.26 13.27
N LEU A 247 7.68 -10.33 13.62
CA LEU A 247 6.85 -9.15 13.85
C LEU A 247 7.19 -8.53 15.22
N ALA A 248 7.30 -7.19 15.30
CA ALA A 248 7.39 -6.54 16.59
C ALA A 248 6.11 -6.80 17.39
N GLY A 249 6.25 -7.46 18.53
CA GLY A 249 5.15 -7.67 19.48
C GLY A 249 4.66 -9.10 19.64
N SER A 250 5.43 -10.14 19.27
CA SER A 250 5.37 -11.39 20.05
C SER A 250 6.12 -11.20 21.38
N GLU A 251 5.74 -10.20 22.16
CA GLU A 251 6.01 -10.26 23.60
C GLU A 251 5.10 -11.36 24.13
N THR A 252 5.72 -12.51 24.34
CA THR A 252 5.19 -13.55 25.21
C THR A 252 4.92 -12.92 26.57
N ARG A 253 3.64 -12.64 26.88
CA ARG A 253 3.07 -12.77 28.22
C ARG A 253 1.61 -13.17 28.13
#